data_AF-A0A1V9XHZ9-F1
#
_entry.id   AF-A0A1V9XHZ9-F1
#
_cell.length_a   1.000
_cell.length_b   1.000
_cell.length_c   1.000
_cell.angle_alpha   90.00
_cell.angle_beta   90.00
_cell.angle_gamma   90.00
#
_symmetry.space_group_name_H-M   'P 1'
#
loop_
_entity.id
_entity.type
_entity.pdbx_description
1 polymer ?
#
loop_
_entity_poly.entity_id
_entity_poly.type
_entity_poly.pdbx_seq_one_letter_code
_entity_poly.pdbx_strand_id
1 'polypeptide(L)'
;MEPAGCPGTLHRMQCQLIRGCLADFIVSYRTYNGNGYVEGGANVSWSPVGLDPDLNEHGVYLDELCGTLSARLKEMVAKAAHVESPDWDELPPTFRKVVQEVVREAQTHLCNGREQLRALGVSQSRDGDYGPLLYIQRLMCGEEERARHSPIVVCGAEGSGKSTLLAQVLTYCPEWLGSDVVRVIRSVAKSPCSSYTAELLRNMCLHISMVFGFEIRPKHQSFELGKLSVWFQDLLKQVETTTNDLVIILDDLDELKCPPSSQGSLLGWLPWTLPLNVHIIVSVSSTSSSIMSLLKSRISSSDSYVHIPELTGPATMAMLQSCLKDSARSLTPEQQRSVSAALEADGSSIGGGGPLFVRLLCERSRRWHSSDSATSLRVPANCEALVYECLDNLEQ
;
A
#
# COMPACT_ATOMS: atom_id res chain seq x y z
N MET A 1 28.09 33.16 -5.36
CA MET A 1 26.90 33.05 -6.24
C MET A 1 26.38 31.64 -6.06
N GLU A 2 25.44 31.47 -5.13
CA GLU A 2 24.73 30.20 -4.92
C GLU A 2 23.73 30.01 -6.05
N PRO A 3 23.56 28.79 -6.61
CA PRO A 3 22.49 28.55 -7.55
C PRO A 3 21.18 28.48 -6.75
N ALA A 4 20.31 29.46 -6.97
CA ALA A 4 18.93 29.41 -6.52
C ALA A 4 18.29 28.12 -7.09
N GLY A 5 18.12 27.11 -6.23
CA GLY A 5 17.40 25.89 -6.58
C GLY A 5 15.99 26.27 -6.98
N CYS A 6 15.60 25.93 -8.21
CA CYS A 6 14.34 26.33 -8.83
C CYS A 6 13.15 25.67 -8.11
N PRO A 7 12.43 26.37 -7.21
CA PRO A 7 11.38 25.76 -6.39
C PRO A 7 10.16 25.36 -7.24
N GLY A 8 9.98 26.03 -8.38
CA GLY A 8 8.80 25.85 -9.25
C GLY A 8 8.85 24.61 -10.15
N THR A 9 10.03 24.12 -10.54
CA THR A 9 10.13 22.99 -11.50
C THR A 9 9.78 21.68 -10.83
N LEU A 10 10.20 21.47 -9.58
CA LEU A 10 9.94 20.22 -8.88
C LEU A 10 8.52 20.12 -8.32
N HIS A 11 7.95 21.24 -7.84
CA HIS A 11 6.53 21.32 -7.51
C HIS A 11 5.67 21.13 -8.77
N ARG A 12 6.05 21.71 -9.92
CA ARG A 12 5.41 21.38 -11.22
C ARG A 12 5.59 19.92 -11.61
N MET A 13 6.77 19.32 -11.44
CA MET A 13 7.02 17.91 -11.76
C MET A 13 6.22 16.98 -10.84
N GLN A 14 6.09 17.29 -9.56
CA GLN A 14 5.27 16.51 -8.64
C GLN A 14 3.78 16.71 -8.94
N CYS A 15 3.34 17.94 -9.21
CA CYS A 15 1.99 18.22 -9.70
C CYS A 15 1.74 17.56 -11.06
N GLN A 16 2.73 17.44 -11.96
CA GLN A 16 2.63 16.73 -13.24
C GLN A 16 2.71 15.21 -13.09
N LEU A 17 3.47 14.68 -12.14
CA LEU A 17 3.52 13.25 -11.80
C LEU A 17 2.23 12.82 -11.12
N ILE A 18 1.69 13.64 -10.21
CA ILE A 18 0.41 13.45 -9.54
C ILE A 18 -0.74 13.65 -10.54
N ARG A 19 -0.72 14.73 -11.36
CA ARG A 19 -1.73 14.97 -12.41
C ARG A 19 -1.63 13.98 -13.57
N GLY A 20 -0.45 13.49 -13.92
CA GLY A 20 -0.24 12.43 -14.91
C GLY A 20 -0.78 11.09 -14.40
N CYS A 21 -0.48 10.74 -13.16
CA CYS A 21 -1.08 9.57 -12.50
C CYS A 21 -2.61 9.69 -12.32
N LEU A 22 -3.15 10.91 -12.15
CA LEU A 22 -4.59 11.23 -12.09
C LEU A 22 -5.24 11.41 -13.48
N ALA A 23 -4.50 11.75 -14.53
CA ALA A 23 -5.02 11.82 -15.90
C ALA A 23 -5.14 10.41 -16.49
N ASP A 24 -4.20 9.53 -16.16
CA ASP A 24 -4.28 8.09 -16.45
C ASP A 24 -5.47 7.41 -15.73
N PHE A 25 -5.97 8.00 -14.64
CA PHE A 25 -7.19 7.55 -13.97
C PHE A 25 -8.44 7.74 -14.84
N ILE A 26 -8.53 8.80 -15.65
CA ILE A 26 -9.67 9.04 -16.56
C ILE A 26 -9.54 8.20 -17.84
N VAL A 27 -8.32 7.97 -18.33
CA VAL A 27 -8.07 7.23 -19.59
C VAL A 27 -8.08 5.71 -19.38
N SER A 28 -7.54 5.20 -18.26
CA SER A 28 -7.57 3.76 -17.95
C SER A 28 -8.96 3.25 -17.59
N TYR A 29 -9.84 4.10 -17.02
CA TYR A 29 -11.24 3.74 -16.75
C TYR A 29 -12.06 3.52 -18.04
N ARG A 30 -11.56 4.00 -19.20
CA ARG A 30 -12.18 3.76 -20.52
C ARG A 30 -11.59 2.60 -21.30
N THR A 31 -10.42 2.06 -20.92
CA THR A 31 -9.69 1.08 -21.73
C THR A 31 -9.58 -0.32 -21.13
N TYR A 32 -9.99 -0.53 -19.87
CA TYR A 32 -10.08 -1.86 -19.26
C TYR A 32 -11.46 -2.52 -19.43
N ASN A 33 -11.96 -2.54 -20.67
CA ASN A 33 -13.01 -3.45 -21.14
C ASN A 33 -12.48 -4.19 -22.38
N GLY A 34 -11.29 -4.77 -22.25
CA GLY A 34 -10.62 -5.52 -23.30
C GLY A 34 -10.27 -6.91 -22.81
N ASN A 35 -11.11 -7.89 -23.14
CA ASN A 35 -10.83 -9.31 -23.00
C ASN A 35 -9.44 -9.65 -23.55
N GLY A 36 -8.61 -10.27 -22.71
CA GLY A 36 -7.36 -10.90 -23.12
C GLY A 36 -7.33 -12.33 -22.61
N TYR A 37 -8.14 -13.20 -23.20
CA TYR A 37 -7.91 -14.64 -23.11
C TYR A 37 -6.62 -14.95 -23.86
N VAL A 38 -5.62 -15.47 -23.16
CA VAL A 38 -4.46 -16.11 -23.79
C VAL A 38 -4.82 -17.58 -23.92
N GLU A 39 -5.40 -17.95 -25.07
CA GLU A 39 -5.46 -19.34 -25.51
C GLU A 39 -4.06 -19.74 -26.01
N GLY A 40 -3.45 -20.75 -25.39
CA GLY A 40 -2.14 -21.26 -25.79
C GLY A 40 -1.45 -22.07 -24.70
N GLY A 41 -2.14 -23.03 -24.09
CA GLY A 41 -1.49 -24.01 -23.22
C GLY A 41 -0.99 -25.18 -24.06
N ALA A 42 0.32 -25.26 -24.30
CA ALA A 42 0.94 -26.48 -24.80
C ALA A 42 0.79 -27.58 -23.73
N ASN A 43 0.07 -28.65 -24.06
CA ASN A 43 -0.26 -29.73 -23.12
C ASN A 43 0.87 -30.77 -23.16
N VAL A 44 1.81 -30.71 -22.22
CA VAL A 44 2.91 -31.68 -22.14
C VAL A 44 2.64 -32.71 -21.04
N SER A 45 2.86 -33.98 -21.35
CA SER A 45 2.60 -35.08 -20.42
C SER A 45 3.67 -35.14 -19.34
N TRP A 46 3.26 -35.03 -18.08
CA TRP A 46 4.12 -35.12 -16.91
C TRP A 46 4.88 -36.46 -16.84
N SER A 47 6.19 -36.40 -16.55
CA SER A 47 6.95 -37.61 -16.20
C SER A 47 6.77 -37.95 -14.71
N PRO A 48 7.14 -39.17 -14.27
CA PRO A 48 7.12 -39.55 -12.84
C PRO A 48 8.01 -38.67 -11.95
N VAL A 49 8.95 -37.91 -12.53
CA VAL A 49 9.86 -36.98 -11.83
C VAL A 49 9.47 -35.51 -12.10
N GLY A 50 8.32 -35.28 -12.75
CA GLY A 50 7.85 -33.95 -13.13
C GLY A 50 8.28 -33.53 -14.54
N LEU A 51 8.59 -32.24 -14.70
CA LEU A 51 9.20 -31.69 -15.91
C LEU A 51 10.69 -32.01 -15.92
N ASP A 52 11.07 -32.96 -16.76
CA ASP A 52 12.47 -33.36 -16.97
C ASP A 52 13.04 -32.67 -18.22
N PRO A 53 13.97 -31.70 -18.08
CA PRO A 53 14.56 -30.97 -19.21
C PRO A 53 15.38 -31.86 -20.16
N ASP A 54 15.76 -33.07 -19.75
CA ASP A 54 16.45 -34.03 -20.61
C ASP A 54 15.47 -34.74 -21.57
N LEU A 55 14.16 -34.67 -21.32
CA LEU A 55 13.13 -35.10 -22.26
C LEU A 55 12.87 -34.01 -23.30
N ASN A 56 13.02 -34.36 -24.58
CA ASN A 56 12.93 -33.42 -25.71
C ASN A 56 11.63 -32.60 -25.71
N GLU A 57 10.49 -33.20 -25.35
CA GLU A 57 9.19 -32.51 -25.31
C GLU A 57 9.12 -31.47 -24.18
N HIS A 58 9.66 -31.77 -23.01
CA HIS A 58 9.77 -30.82 -21.90
C HIS A 58 10.79 -29.73 -22.18
N GLY A 59 11.93 -30.07 -22.80
CA GLY A 59 12.96 -29.10 -23.19
C GLY A 59 12.41 -28.04 -24.16
N VAL A 60 11.70 -28.48 -25.21
CA VAL A 60 11.06 -27.57 -26.18
C VAL A 60 10.01 -26.68 -25.50
N TYR A 61 9.20 -27.24 -24.60
CA TYR A 61 8.23 -26.46 -23.83
C TYR A 61 8.89 -25.42 -22.92
N LEU A 62 9.94 -25.78 -22.20
CA LEU A 62 10.66 -24.88 -21.30
C LEU A 62 11.34 -23.75 -22.08
N ASP A 63 11.88 -24.04 -23.27
CA ASP A 63 12.47 -23.02 -24.15
C ASP A 63 11.40 -22.06 -24.70
N GLU A 64 10.23 -22.57 -25.10
CA GLU A 64 9.11 -21.75 -25.55
C GLU A 64 8.55 -20.87 -24.42
N LEU A 65 8.38 -21.44 -23.23
CA LEU A 65 7.95 -20.73 -22.03
C LEU A 65 8.96 -19.64 -21.64
N CYS A 66 10.25 -19.96 -21.59
CA CYS A 66 11.33 -19.01 -21.30
C CYS A 66 11.39 -17.90 -22.35
N GLY A 67 11.25 -18.25 -23.64
CA GLY A 67 11.21 -17.31 -24.75
C GLY A 67 10.05 -16.34 -24.64
N THR A 68 8.85 -16.86 -24.35
CA THR A 68 7.62 -16.07 -24.18
C THR A 68 7.70 -15.15 -22.98
N LEU A 69 8.14 -15.66 -21.81
CA LEU A 69 8.37 -14.86 -20.61
C LEU A 69 9.38 -13.75 -20.86
N SER A 70 10.52 -14.08 -21.49
CA SER A 70 11.58 -13.11 -21.79
C SER A 70 11.10 -12.02 -22.75
N ALA A 71 10.36 -12.39 -23.79
CA ALA A 71 9.78 -11.44 -24.73
C ALA A 71 8.78 -10.52 -24.03
N ARG A 72 7.90 -11.08 -23.19
CA ARG A 72 6.90 -10.31 -22.46
C ARG A 72 7.52 -9.37 -21.43
N LEU A 73 8.56 -9.82 -20.71
CA LEU A 73 9.34 -8.97 -19.80
C LEU A 73 10.00 -7.81 -20.55
N LYS A 74 10.64 -8.08 -21.69
CA LYS A 74 11.23 -7.03 -22.54
C LYS A 74 10.18 -6.01 -23.01
N GLU A 75 9.01 -6.48 -23.42
CA GLU A 75 7.90 -5.61 -23.83
C GLU A 75 7.40 -4.76 -22.66
N MET A 76 7.24 -5.34 -21.48
CA MET A 76 6.84 -4.61 -20.26
C MET A 76 7.88 -3.55 -19.88
N VAL A 77 9.18 -3.89 -19.95
CA VAL A 77 10.27 -2.94 -19.70
C VAL A 77 10.29 -1.83 -20.73
N ALA A 78 10.12 -2.15 -22.02
CA ALA A 78 10.05 -1.15 -23.10
C ALA A 78 8.86 -0.21 -22.90
N LYS A 79 7.67 -0.74 -22.58
CA LYS A 79 6.49 0.07 -22.25
C LYS A 79 6.72 0.96 -21.03
N ALA A 80 7.36 0.44 -19.98
CA ALA A 80 7.72 1.22 -18.80
C ALA A 80 8.77 2.30 -19.10
N ALA A 81 9.71 2.04 -20.02
CA ALA A 81 10.71 3.01 -20.46
C ALA A 81 10.13 4.14 -21.33
N HIS A 82 8.97 3.92 -21.95
CA HIS A 82 8.23 4.93 -22.71
C HIS A 82 7.30 5.81 -21.87
N VAL A 83 7.12 5.51 -20.57
CA VAL A 83 6.46 6.44 -19.65
C VAL A 83 7.32 7.71 -19.62
N GLU A 84 6.72 8.87 -19.87
CA GLU A 84 7.41 10.17 -19.91
C GLU A 84 8.25 10.37 -18.64
N SER A 85 9.53 9.99 -18.73
CA SER A 85 10.50 10.30 -17.70
C SER A 85 10.89 11.76 -17.90
N PRO A 86 10.92 12.57 -16.84
CA PRO A 86 11.38 13.95 -16.96
C PRO A 86 12.78 13.99 -17.57
N ASP A 87 13.10 15.07 -18.29
CA ASP A 87 14.45 15.27 -18.80
C ASP A 87 15.42 15.49 -17.63
N TRP A 88 16.05 14.39 -17.19
CA TRP A 88 16.99 14.40 -16.08
C TRP A 88 18.27 15.16 -16.41
N ASP A 89 18.54 15.43 -17.70
CA ASP A 89 19.74 16.13 -18.13
C ASP A 89 19.72 17.62 -17.80
N GLU A 90 18.55 18.19 -17.56
CA GLU A 90 18.39 19.56 -17.04
C GLU A 90 18.87 19.71 -15.58
N LEU A 91 18.95 18.62 -14.81
CA LEU A 91 19.38 18.66 -13.42
C LEU A 91 20.91 18.60 -13.28
N PRO A 92 21.50 19.35 -12.32
CA PRO A 92 22.91 19.26 -12.00
C PRO A 92 23.35 17.81 -11.71
N PRO A 93 24.48 17.33 -12.25
CA PRO A 93 24.93 15.94 -12.09
C PRO A 93 25.06 15.50 -10.62
N THR A 94 25.37 16.44 -9.73
CA THR A 94 25.50 16.23 -8.29
C THR A 94 24.18 15.90 -7.60
N PHE A 95 23.05 16.43 -8.09
CA PHE A 95 21.73 16.22 -7.51
C PHE A 95 20.91 15.19 -8.29
N ARG A 96 21.23 14.96 -9.56
CA ARG A 96 20.50 14.06 -10.47
C ARG A 96 20.20 12.69 -9.86
N LYS A 97 21.20 11.99 -9.35
CA LYS A 97 21.03 10.65 -8.75
C LYS A 97 20.11 10.66 -7.53
N VAL A 98 20.24 11.68 -6.69
CA VAL A 98 19.45 11.83 -5.47
C VAL A 98 17.98 12.12 -5.82
N VAL A 99 17.74 13.00 -6.79
CA VAL A 99 16.39 13.29 -7.28
C VAL A 99 15.75 12.06 -7.91
N GLN A 100 16.49 11.32 -8.75
CA GLN A 100 16.01 10.07 -9.36
C GLN A 100 15.64 9.02 -8.30
N GLU A 101 16.46 8.87 -7.25
CA GLU A 101 16.18 7.96 -6.14
C GLU A 101 14.88 8.33 -5.43
N VAL A 102 14.71 9.61 -5.09
CA VAL A 102 13.51 10.11 -4.40
C VAL A 102 12.26 9.95 -5.26
N VAL A 103 12.33 10.28 -6.55
CA VAL A 103 11.19 10.16 -7.47
C VAL A 103 10.81 8.70 -7.66
N ARG A 104 11.78 7.80 -7.89
CA ARG A 104 11.53 6.36 -8.05
C ARG A 104 10.89 5.77 -6.78
N GLU A 105 11.41 6.16 -5.62
CA GLU A 105 10.85 5.71 -4.34
C GLU A 105 9.41 6.21 -4.17
N ALA A 106 9.15 7.49 -4.43
CA ALA A 106 7.80 8.06 -4.35
C ALA A 106 6.83 7.38 -5.33
N GLN A 107 7.24 7.15 -6.57
CA GLN A 107 6.44 6.45 -7.57
C GLN A 107 6.09 5.03 -7.13
N THR A 108 7.05 4.28 -6.59
CA THR A 108 6.84 2.91 -6.12
C THR A 108 5.72 2.85 -5.07
N HIS A 109 5.78 3.72 -4.05
CA HIS A 109 4.77 3.74 -2.99
C HIS A 109 3.41 4.28 -3.44
N LEU A 110 3.39 5.22 -4.38
CA LEU A 110 2.15 5.66 -5.01
C LEU A 110 1.49 4.54 -5.82
N CYS A 111 2.27 3.75 -6.57
CA CYS A 111 1.79 2.58 -7.30
C CYS A 111 1.22 1.53 -6.34
N ASN A 112 1.90 1.24 -5.23
CA ASN A 112 1.40 0.34 -4.19
C ASN A 112 0.04 0.83 -3.66
N GLY A 113 -0.08 2.12 -3.33
CA GLY A 113 -1.36 2.71 -2.90
C GLY A 113 -2.47 2.58 -3.94
N ARG A 114 -2.16 2.75 -5.25
CA ARG A 114 -3.12 2.55 -6.34
C ARG A 114 -3.61 1.11 -6.43
N GLU A 115 -2.73 0.13 -6.25
CA GLU A 115 -3.12 -1.28 -6.23
C GLU A 115 -4.06 -1.60 -5.08
N GLN A 116 -3.82 -0.99 -3.91
CA GLN A 116 -4.73 -1.11 -2.77
C GLN A 116 -6.10 -0.49 -3.06
N LEU A 117 -6.18 0.66 -3.74
CA LEU A 117 -7.46 1.25 -4.14
C LEU A 117 -8.20 0.41 -5.19
N ARG A 118 -7.48 -0.22 -6.13
CA ARG A 118 -8.12 -1.14 -7.09
C ARG A 118 -8.77 -2.34 -6.39
N ALA A 119 -8.18 -2.78 -5.28
CA ALA A 119 -8.77 -3.82 -4.44
C ALA A 119 -10.11 -3.41 -3.81
N LEU A 120 -10.30 -2.12 -3.48
CA LEU A 120 -11.54 -1.62 -2.86
C LEU A 120 -12.76 -1.76 -3.74
N GLY A 121 -12.61 -1.57 -5.06
CA GLY A 121 -13.70 -1.72 -6.03
C GLY A 121 -14.25 -3.13 -6.13
N VAL A 122 -13.64 -4.07 -5.41
CA VAL A 122 -14.01 -5.49 -5.31
C VAL A 122 -14.59 -5.80 -3.93
N SER A 123 -14.56 -4.88 -2.97
CA SER A 123 -14.73 -5.27 -1.57
C SER A 123 -15.15 -4.11 -0.66
N GLN A 124 -16.30 -3.49 -0.93
CA GLN A 124 -16.97 -2.70 0.10
C GLN A 124 -18.20 -3.45 0.60
N SER A 125 -18.20 -3.78 1.89
CA SER A 125 -19.44 -4.10 2.57
C SER A 125 -20.32 -2.85 2.50
N ARG A 126 -21.52 -2.96 1.92
CA ARG A 126 -22.50 -1.86 1.88
C ARG A 126 -22.90 -1.39 3.28
N ASP A 127 -22.67 -2.22 4.29
CA ASP A 127 -22.99 -1.98 5.70
C ASP A 127 -21.74 -1.64 6.54
N GLY A 128 -20.55 -1.59 5.93
CA GLY A 128 -19.31 -1.18 6.59
C GLY A 128 -19.22 0.33 6.61
N ASP A 129 -19.78 0.96 7.65
CA ASP A 129 -19.69 2.40 7.87
C ASP A 129 -18.29 2.92 7.54
N TYR A 130 -18.22 4.04 6.81
CA TYR A 130 -17.01 4.82 6.58
C TYR A 130 -16.37 5.35 7.89
N GLY A 131 -16.74 4.82 9.05
CA GLY A 131 -16.37 5.22 10.40
C GLY A 131 -14.87 5.47 10.56
N PRO A 132 -13.98 4.51 10.26
CA PRO A 132 -12.54 4.76 10.37
C PRO A 132 -12.05 5.90 9.46
N LEU A 133 -12.54 5.98 8.21
CA LEU A 133 -12.13 7.02 7.26
C LEU A 133 -12.64 8.40 7.68
N LEU A 134 -13.92 8.51 8.03
CA LEU A 134 -14.56 9.72 8.52
C LEU A 134 -13.96 10.16 9.86
N TYR A 135 -13.54 9.21 10.70
CA TYR A 135 -12.85 9.53 11.94
C TYR A 135 -11.45 10.10 11.68
N ILE A 136 -10.68 9.52 10.74
CA ILE A 136 -9.40 10.11 10.30
C ILE A 136 -9.64 11.52 9.74
N GLN A 137 -10.66 11.70 8.88
CA GLN A 137 -11.03 13.01 8.34
C GLN A 137 -11.32 14.00 9.46
N ARG A 138 -12.12 13.63 10.47
CA ARG A 138 -12.41 14.49 11.63
C ARG A 138 -11.15 14.86 12.41
N LEU A 139 -10.19 13.94 12.55
CA LEU A 139 -8.93 14.20 13.26
C LEU A 139 -8.00 15.13 12.46
N MET A 140 -8.01 15.02 11.13
CA MET A 140 -7.22 15.89 10.23
C MET A 140 -7.83 17.29 10.14
N CYS A 141 -9.15 17.39 9.97
CA CYS A 141 -9.89 18.64 9.83
C CYS A 141 -10.34 19.24 11.18
N GLY A 142 -9.67 18.90 12.29
CA GLY A 142 -10.13 19.17 13.66
C GLY A 142 -10.55 20.63 13.94
N GLU A 143 -11.14 20.85 15.12
CA GLU A 143 -11.70 22.16 15.52
C GLU A 143 -10.67 23.30 15.42
N GLU A 144 -11.10 24.43 14.84
CA GLU A 144 -10.26 25.60 14.46
C GLU A 144 -9.37 26.16 15.59
N GLU A 145 -9.68 25.87 16.86
CA GLU A 145 -8.93 26.36 18.02
C GLU A 145 -7.67 25.53 18.37
N ARG A 146 -7.46 24.36 17.75
CA ARG A 146 -6.34 23.48 18.10
C ARG A 146 -5.04 23.98 17.46
N ALA A 147 -4.05 24.45 18.23
CA ALA A 147 -2.77 24.91 17.68
C ALA A 147 -1.79 23.78 17.27
N ARG A 148 -1.98 22.56 17.79
CA ARG A 148 -1.09 21.40 17.60
C ARG A 148 -1.86 20.09 17.76
N HIS A 149 -1.47 19.06 17.03
CA HIS A 149 -2.04 17.72 17.19
C HIS A 149 -0.99 16.60 17.21
N SER A 150 -1.42 15.38 17.55
CA SER A 150 -0.58 14.18 17.56
C SER A 150 -0.67 13.43 16.22
N PRO A 151 0.29 12.53 15.91
CA PRO A 151 0.15 11.57 14.82
C PRO A 151 -1.09 10.69 15.02
N ILE A 152 -1.74 10.32 13.92
CA ILE A 152 -2.89 9.41 13.91
C ILE A 152 -2.36 7.97 13.75
N VAL A 153 -2.79 7.06 14.61
CA VAL A 153 -2.36 5.66 14.62
C VAL A 153 -3.53 4.77 14.20
N VAL A 154 -3.41 4.12 13.04
CA VAL A 154 -4.37 3.14 12.53
C VAL A 154 -3.96 1.74 12.99
N CYS A 155 -4.79 1.10 13.81
CA CYS A 155 -4.53 -0.22 14.38
C CYS A 155 -5.53 -1.24 13.89
N GLY A 156 -5.08 -2.45 13.59
CA GLY A 156 -5.95 -3.56 13.21
C GLY A 156 -5.15 -4.83 12.94
N ALA A 157 -5.84 -5.97 12.92
CA ALA A 157 -5.22 -7.26 12.59
C ALA A 157 -4.56 -7.24 11.21
N GLU A 158 -3.65 -8.17 10.96
CA GLU A 158 -3.09 -8.38 9.62
C GLU A 158 -4.22 -8.70 8.62
N GLY A 159 -4.13 -8.12 7.42
CA GLY A 159 -5.19 -8.28 6.40
C GLY A 159 -6.51 -7.58 6.71
N SER A 160 -6.61 -6.77 7.77
CA SER A 160 -7.83 -6.02 8.14
C SER A 160 -8.17 -4.84 7.20
N GLY A 161 -7.31 -4.51 6.24
CA GLY A 161 -7.51 -3.40 5.30
C GLY A 161 -6.87 -2.08 5.70
N LYS A 162 -5.89 -2.07 6.63
CA LYS A 162 -5.14 -0.85 7.04
C LYS A 162 -4.54 -0.09 5.86
N SER A 163 -3.73 -0.76 5.04
CA SER A 163 -3.09 -0.19 3.84
C SER A 163 -4.12 0.38 2.87
N THR A 164 -5.26 -0.29 2.75
CA THR A 164 -6.37 0.12 1.91
C THR A 164 -7.05 1.39 2.43
N LEU A 165 -7.28 1.49 3.73
CA LEU A 165 -7.77 2.70 4.39
C LEU A 165 -6.80 3.87 4.21
N LEU A 166 -5.49 3.64 4.39
CA LEU A 166 -4.47 4.66 4.17
C LEU A 166 -4.41 5.14 2.71
N ALA A 167 -4.64 4.26 1.75
CA ALA A 167 -4.73 4.64 0.34
C ALA A 167 -5.97 5.51 0.06
N GLN A 168 -7.09 5.29 0.76
CA GLN A 168 -8.25 6.20 0.71
C GLN A 168 -7.90 7.57 1.31
N VAL A 169 -7.24 7.61 2.46
CA VAL A 169 -6.76 8.88 3.06
C VAL A 169 -5.87 9.65 2.08
N LEU A 170 -4.90 8.97 1.46
CA LEU A 170 -4.04 9.57 0.44
C LEU A 170 -4.83 10.18 -0.73
N THR A 171 -5.94 9.54 -1.10
CA THR A 171 -6.80 9.94 -2.22
C THR A 171 -7.67 11.14 -1.86
N TYR A 172 -8.34 11.10 -0.71
CA TYR A 172 -9.37 12.06 -0.32
C TYR A 172 -8.85 13.25 0.50
N CYS A 173 -7.64 13.17 1.11
CA CYS A 173 -7.12 14.28 1.92
C CYS A 173 -7.04 15.65 1.20
N PRO A 174 -6.80 15.76 -0.13
CA PRO A 174 -6.88 17.07 -0.80
C PRO A 174 -8.30 17.65 -0.82
N GLU A 175 -9.33 16.81 -0.86
CA GLU A 175 -10.72 17.29 -0.77
C GLU A 175 -11.06 17.76 0.65
N TRP A 176 -10.42 17.18 1.66
CA TRP A 176 -10.66 17.49 3.06
C TRP A 176 -9.95 18.75 3.54
N LEU A 177 -8.71 18.96 3.11
CA LEU A 177 -7.85 20.06 3.57
C LEU A 177 -7.82 21.24 2.59
N GLY A 178 -8.24 21.04 1.33
CA GLY A 178 -8.27 22.08 0.31
C GLY A 178 -7.18 21.92 -0.77
N SER A 179 -7.07 22.91 -1.65
CA SER A 179 -6.46 22.72 -2.98
C SER A 179 -4.93 22.62 -3.06
N ASP A 180 -4.20 22.42 -1.97
CA ASP A 180 -2.73 22.55 -1.97
C ASP A 180 -2.01 21.62 -0.98
N VAL A 181 -2.40 20.34 -0.96
CA VAL A 181 -1.84 19.30 -0.08
C VAL A 181 -0.68 18.54 -0.72
N VAL A 182 0.49 18.60 -0.09
CA VAL A 182 1.64 17.74 -0.37
C VAL A 182 1.46 16.40 0.32
N ARG A 183 1.63 15.30 -0.43
CA ARG A 183 1.41 13.94 0.07
C ARG A 183 2.68 13.10 -0.06
N VAL A 184 3.10 12.47 1.04
CA VAL A 184 4.25 11.57 1.11
C VAL A 184 3.82 10.25 1.72
N ILE A 185 3.72 9.20 0.91
CA ILE A 185 3.41 7.83 1.37
C ILE A 185 4.65 6.94 1.31
N ARG A 186 4.86 6.12 2.35
CA ARG A 186 5.88 5.07 2.39
C ARG A 186 5.28 3.80 3.00
N SER A 187 5.22 2.74 2.20
CA SER A 187 4.97 1.39 2.71
C SER A 187 6.28 0.80 3.22
N VAL A 188 6.36 0.61 4.53
CA VAL A 188 7.57 0.11 5.20
C VAL A 188 7.87 -1.31 4.73
N ALA A 189 9.16 -1.65 4.66
CA ALA A 189 9.67 -2.94 4.19
C ALA A 189 9.29 -3.35 2.74
N LYS A 190 8.69 -2.46 1.94
CA LYS A 190 8.42 -2.70 0.50
C LYS A 190 9.54 -2.28 -0.45
N SER A 191 10.56 -1.56 0.05
CA SER A 191 11.78 -1.25 -0.68
C SER A 191 12.98 -1.27 0.28
N PRO A 192 14.23 -1.37 -0.22
CA PRO A 192 15.42 -1.19 0.62
C PRO A 192 15.42 0.17 1.34
N CYS A 193 14.97 1.23 0.68
CA CYS A 193 14.90 2.58 1.23
C CYS A 193 13.81 2.74 2.29
N SER A 194 12.76 1.91 2.28
CA SER A 194 11.68 1.93 3.28
C SER A 194 11.81 0.86 4.37
N SER A 195 12.84 0.02 4.31
CA SER A 195 13.06 -1.07 5.27
C SER A 195 13.80 -0.61 6.53
N TYR A 196 14.69 0.37 6.40
CA TYR A 196 15.59 0.81 7.47
C TYR A 196 15.33 2.26 7.86
N THR A 197 15.35 2.55 9.15
CA THR A 197 14.96 3.87 9.68
C THR A 197 15.77 5.04 9.11
N ALA A 198 17.09 4.89 8.94
CA ALA A 198 17.94 5.99 8.48
C ALA A 198 17.68 6.32 7.00
N GLU A 199 17.56 5.29 6.19
CA GLU A 199 17.27 5.36 4.76
C GLU A 199 15.89 5.95 4.51
N LEU A 200 14.88 5.47 5.26
CA LEU A 200 13.50 5.97 5.18
C LEU A 200 13.45 7.46 5.51
N LEU A 201 14.06 7.84 6.65
CA LEU A 201 14.04 9.21 7.13
C LEU A 201 14.80 10.15 6.19
N ARG A 202 15.97 9.73 5.69
CA ARG A 202 16.74 10.49 4.69
C ARG A 202 15.92 10.70 3.43
N ASN A 203 15.31 9.64 2.90
CA ASN A 203 14.52 9.72 1.67
C ASN A 203 13.30 10.63 1.85
N MET A 204 12.62 10.57 2.99
CA MET A 204 11.53 11.47 3.33
C MET A 204 11.97 12.93 3.47
N CYS A 205 13.07 13.20 4.18
CA CYS A 205 13.60 14.55 4.32
C CYS A 205 13.98 15.17 2.97
N LEU A 206 14.62 14.37 2.10
CA LEU A 206 14.91 14.78 0.73
C LEU A 206 13.63 15.06 -0.05
N HIS A 207 12.65 14.18 0.01
CA HIS A 207 11.36 14.34 -0.67
C HIS A 207 10.64 15.62 -0.22
N ILE A 208 10.53 15.87 1.08
CA ILE A 208 9.91 17.09 1.61
C ILE A 208 10.68 18.33 1.16
N SER A 209 12.02 18.34 1.31
CA SER A 209 12.84 19.48 0.90
C SER A 209 12.66 19.81 -0.58
N MET A 210 12.64 18.77 -1.39
CA MET A 210 12.47 18.85 -2.84
C MET A 210 11.12 19.45 -3.24
N VAL A 211 10.04 19.04 -2.59
CA VAL A 211 8.68 19.47 -2.94
C VAL A 211 8.38 20.89 -2.47
N PHE A 212 8.85 21.25 -1.28
CA PHE A 212 8.67 22.59 -0.72
C PHE A 212 9.76 23.58 -1.18
N GLY A 213 10.77 23.12 -1.93
CA GLY A 213 11.88 23.95 -2.38
C GLY A 213 12.83 24.39 -1.27
N PHE A 214 12.90 23.64 -0.17
CA PHE A 214 13.83 23.91 0.92
C PHE A 214 15.28 23.55 0.55
N GLU A 215 16.22 24.23 1.19
CA GLU A 215 17.64 24.11 0.88
C GLU A 215 18.23 22.75 1.33
N ILE A 216 18.86 22.04 0.39
CA ILE A 216 19.56 20.77 0.67
C ILE A 216 21.07 21.03 0.74
N ARG A 217 21.62 21.04 1.96
CA ARG A 217 23.04 21.26 2.23
C ARG A 217 23.83 19.94 2.27
N PRO A 218 25.16 19.95 2.07
CA PRO A 218 26.00 18.76 2.18
C PRO A 218 25.87 18.01 3.52
N LYS A 219 25.63 18.72 4.63
CA LYS A 219 25.36 18.12 5.95
C LYS A 219 24.14 17.19 5.97
N HIS A 220 23.20 17.37 5.03
CA HIS A 220 22.00 16.55 4.88
C HIS A 220 22.26 15.21 4.15
N GLN A 221 23.49 14.96 3.70
CA GLN A 221 23.90 13.68 3.10
C GLN A 221 24.36 12.64 4.14
N SER A 222 24.24 12.93 5.44
CA SER A 222 24.56 11.99 6.51
C SER A 222 23.54 10.84 6.57
N PHE A 223 23.99 9.68 7.04
CA PHE A 223 23.14 8.53 7.39
C PHE A 223 23.00 8.34 8.91
N GLU A 224 23.51 9.29 9.71
CA GLU A 224 23.37 9.22 11.16
C GLU A 224 21.95 9.59 11.59
N LEU A 225 21.27 8.66 12.29
CA LEU A 225 19.89 8.81 12.74
C LEU A 225 19.64 10.09 13.54
N GLY A 226 20.56 10.47 14.43
CA GLY A 226 20.41 11.70 15.22
C GLY A 226 20.37 12.97 14.36
N LYS A 227 21.28 13.07 13.37
CA LYS A 227 21.32 14.21 12.43
C LYS A 227 20.09 14.23 11.53
N LEU A 228 19.65 13.07 11.05
CA LEU A 228 18.45 12.92 10.24
C LEU A 228 17.18 13.30 11.01
N SER A 229 17.10 12.92 12.30
CA SER A 229 15.99 13.27 13.19
C SER A 229 15.89 14.78 13.37
N VAL A 230 17.01 15.45 13.64
CA VAL A 230 17.05 16.92 13.75
C VAL A 230 16.62 17.58 12.43
N TRP A 231 17.16 17.09 11.30
CA TRP A 231 16.79 17.62 9.99
C TRP A 231 15.29 17.46 9.69
N PHE A 232 14.70 16.30 10.01
CA PHE A 232 13.27 16.07 9.85
C PHE A 232 12.44 17.06 10.67
N GLN A 233 12.78 17.27 11.94
CA GLN A 233 12.10 18.24 12.80
C GLN A 233 12.23 19.69 12.26
N ASP A 234 13.41 20.07 11.77
CA ASP A 234 13.64 21.38 11.17
C ASP A 234 12.86 21.58 9.86
N LEU A 235 12.63 20.51 9.08
CA LEU A 235 11.76 20.56 7.91
C LEU A 235 10.30 20.77 8.32
N LEU A 236 9.80 20.05 9.32
CA LEU A 236 8.41 20.24 9.77
C LEU A 236 8.14 21.65 10.31
N LYS A 237 9.13 22.25 10.98
CA LYS A 237 9.06 23.67 11.39
C LYS A 237 9.07 24.64 10.21
N GLN A 238 9.77 24.31 9.12
CA GLN A 238 9.72 25.11 7.90
C GLN A 238 8.38 24.93 7.18
N VAL A 239 7.80 23.72 7.17
CA VAL A 239 6.47 23.49 6.62
C VAL A 239 5.43 24.32 7.38
N GLU A 240 5.54 24.43 8.71
CA GLU A 240 4.66 25.27 9.51
C GLU A 240 4.57 26.74 9.05
N THR A 241 5.62 27.28 8.42
CA THR A 241 5.59 28.66 7.91
C THR A 241 5.01 28.78 6.50
N THR A 242 4.64 27.66 5.87
CA THR A 242 4.03 27.60 4.54
C THR A 242 2.50 27.50 4.62
N THR A 243 1.82 27.81 3.52
CA THR A 243 0.35 27.70 3.41
C THR A 243 -0.11 26.30 2.97
N ASN A 244 0.81 25.44 2.57
CA ASN A 244 0.52 24.10 2.06
C ASN A 244 0.47 23.10 3.21
N ASP A 245 -0.49 22.18 3.17
CA ASP A 245 -0.53 21.04 4.10
C ASP A 245 0.43 19.94 3.66
N LEU A 246 1.06 19.28 4.64
CA LEU A 246 1.88 18.10 4.44
C LEU A 246 1.22 16.89 5.11
N VAL A 247 0.82 15.92 4.29
CA VAL A 247 0.31 14.63 4.75
C VAL A 247 1.37 13.55 4.54
N ILE A 248 1.86 12.96 5.62
CA ILE A 248 2.81 11.85 5.63
C ILE A 248 2.07 10.58 6.07
N ILE A 249 2.16 9.54 5.26
CA ILE A 249 1.53 8.25 5.52
C ILE A 249 2.63 7.17 5.59
N LEU A 250 2.71 6.47 6.72
CA LEU A 250 3.62 5.35 6.92
C LEU A 250 2.80 4.07 7.13
N ASP A 251 2.87 3.16 6.17
CA ASP A 251 2.12 1.91 6.20
C ASP A 251 3.00 0.77 6.73
N ASP A 252 2.48 -0.01 7.68
CA ASP A 252 3.13 -1.10 8.43
C ASP A 252 4.41 -0.62 9.17
N LEU A 253 4.28 0.44 9.98
CA LEU A 253 5.40 1.02 10.74
C LEU A 253 6.10 -0.02 11.64
N ASP A 254 5.42 -1.08 12.01
CA ASP A 254 5.96 -2.18 12.79
C ASP A 254 7.01 -3.04 12.09
N GLU A 255 7.07 -3.01 10.76
CA GLU A 255 8.09 -3.68 9.97
C GLU A 255 9.41 -2.88 9.86
N LEU A 256 9.49 -1.70 10.49
CA LEU A 256 10.63 -0.81 10.38
C LEU A 256 11.85 -1.38 11.13
N LYS A 257 12.96 -1.56 10.42
CA LYS A 257 14.19 -2.09 10.99
C LYS A 257 15.10 -0.97 11.47
N CYS A 258 15.65 -1.15 12.67
CA CYS A 258 16.65 -0.26 13.25
C CYS A 258 17.88 -1.09 13.68
N PRO A 259 19.11 -0.55 13.59
CA PRO A 259 20.30 -1.23 14.09
C PRO A 259 20.14 -1.63 15.57
N PRO A 260 20.76 -2.73 16.02
CA PRO A 260 20.65 -3.22 17.40
C PRO A 260 20.99 -2.16 18.46
N SER A 261 21.95 -1.27 18.15
CA SER A 261 22.38 -0.16 19.00
C SER A 261 21.32 0.92 19.24
N SER A 262 20.24 0.93 18.45
CA SER A 262 19.25 2.01 18.41
C SER A 262 17.81 1.51 18.56
N GLN A 263 17.62 0.24 18.95
CA GLN A 263 16.30 -0.35 19.16
C GLN A 263 15.50 0.33 20.29
N GLY A 264 16.18 0.81 21.33
CA GLY A 264 15.55 1.59 22.41
C GLY A 264 15.01 2.96 21.98
N SER A 265 15.35 3.41 20.76
CA SER A 265 14.90 4.67 20.16
C SER A 265 14.27 4.46 18.78
N LEU A 266 13.68 3.30 18.49
CA LEU A 266 13.10 2.95 17.19
C LEU A 266 12.20 4.07 16.61
N LEU A 267 11.37 4.69 17.46
CA LEU A 267 10.50 5.81 17.12
C LEU A 267 11.00 7.17 17.64
N GLY A 268 12.26 7.28 18.06
CA GLY A 268 12.83 8.51 18.63
C GLY A 268 12.87 9.69 17.66
N TRP A 269 12.80 9.41 16.36
CA TRP A 269 12.77 10.41 15.28
C TRP A 269 11.36 10.96 15.00
N LEU A 270 10.31 10.22 15.37
CA LEU A 270 8.92 10.56 15.07
C LEU A 270 8.46 11.71 15.98
N PRO A 271 7.95 12.83 15.42
CA PRO A 271 7.36 13.91 16.21
C PRO A 271 6.04 13.46 16.84
N TRP A 272 5.85 13.81 18.12
CA TRP A 272 4.63 13.51 18.88
C TRP A 272 3.66 14.70 18.95
N THR A 273 4.14 15.87 18.54
CA THR A 273 3.38 17.12 18.47
C THR A 273 3.66 17.76 17.12
N LEU A 274 2.62 17.85 16.31
CA LEU A 274 2.65 18.28 14.92
C LEU A 274 2.05 19.68 14.79
N PRO A 275 2.64 20.54 13.93
CA PRO A 275 1.99 21.76 13.44
C PRO A 275 0.63 21.46 12.79
N LEU A 276 -0.22 22.49 12.69
CA LEU A 276 -1.58 22.37 12.14
C LEU A 276 -1.61 21.84 10.71
N ASN A 277 -0.68 22.29 9.88
CA ASN A 277 -0.58 21.93 8.48
C ASN A 277 0.31 20.69 8.24
N VAL A 278 0.60 19.89 9.28
CA VAL A 278 1.41 18.68 9.17
C VAL A 278 0.64 17.52 9.78
N HIS A 279 0.20 16.59 8.94
CA HIS A 279 -0.49 15.38 9.36
C HIS A 279 0.38 14.16 9.14
N ILE A 280 0.62 13.38 10.20
CA ILE A 280 1.28 12.08 10.09
C ILE A 280 0.28 11.00 10.47
N ILE A 281 0.05 10.06 9.56
CA ILE A 281 -0.77 8.88 9.78
C ILE A 281 0.13 7.65 9.68
N VAL A 282 0.08 6.78 10.67
CA VAL A 282 0.86 5.53 10.71
C VAL A 282 -0.09 4.34 10.88
N SER A 283 0.14 3.24 10.17
CA SER A 283 -0.53 1.97 10.46
C SER A 283 0.39 1.02 11.21
N VAL A 284 -0.19 0.24 12.11
CA VAL A 284 0.50 -0.76 12.92
C VAL A 284 -0.38 -2.00 13.09
N SER A 285 0.22 -3.19 13.06
CA SER A 285 -0.49 -4.41 13.43
C SER A 285 -0.87 -4.44 14.91
N SER A 286 -2.10 -4.86 15.22
CA SER A 286 -2.54 -5.03 16.61
C SER A 286 -1.76 -6.11 17.37
N THR A 287 -1.09 -7.03 16.66
CA THR A 287 -0.25 -8.10 17.22
C THR A 287 1.14 -7.61 17.66
N SER A 288 1.60 -6.47 17.13
CA SER A 288 2.93 -5.90 17.37
C SER A 288 3.01 -5.17 18.72
N SER A 289 3.09 -5.95 19.81
CA SER A 289 3.04 -5.46 21.20
C SER A 289 4.12 -4.44 21.56
N SER A 290 5.33 -4.58 21.03
CA SER A 290 6.46 -3.69 21.32
C SER A 290 6.21 -2.26 20.84
N ILE A 291 5.86 -2.09 19.56
CA ILE A 291 5.66 -0.78 18.93
C ILE A 291 4.36 -0.15 19.41
N MET A 292 3.31 -0.95 19.60
CA MET A 292 2.07 -0.49 20.22
C MET A 292 2.29 0.05 21.64
N SER A 293 3.14 -0.61 22.45
CA SER A 293 3.46 -0.11 23.80
C SER A 293 4.21 1.22 23.77
N LEU A 294 5.14 1.39 22.82
CA LEU A 294 5.87 2.64 22.62
C LEU A 294 4.95 3.77 22.19
N LEU A 295 4.05 3.52 21.23
CA LEU A 295 3.07 4.51 20.78
C LEU A 295 2.15 4.93 21.93
N LYS A 296 1.63 3.97 22.70
CA LYS A 296 0.78 4.24 23.88
C LYS A 296 1.51 5.02 24.97
N SER A 297 2.82 4.81 25.13
CA SER A 297 3.63 5.56 26.08
C SER A 297 3.88 7.02 25.66
N ARG A 298 3.77 7.34 24.36
CA ARG A 298 4.13 8.67 23.81
C ARG A 298 2.91 9.49 23.41
N ILE A 299 1.82 8.84 23.03
CA ILE A 299 0.56 9.47 22.64
C ILE A 299 -0.48 9.16 23.72
N SER A 300 -0.68 10.12 24.62
CA SER A 300 -1.61 9.99 25.75
C SER A 300 -3.08 10.14 25.36
N SER A 301 -3.37 10.75 24.21
CA SER A 301 -4.74 10.94 23.72
C SER A 301 -5.23 9.66 23.04
N SER A 302 -6.24 9.02 23.63
CA SER A 302 -6.95 7.89 23.01
C SER A 302 -7.55 8.27 21.66
N ASP A 303 -7.86 9.54 21.45
CA ASP A 303 -8.53 10.02 20.23
C ASP A 303 -7.62 9.99 19.00
N SER A 304 -6.32 9.76 19.18
CA SER A 304 -5.39 9.61 18.06
C SER A 304 -5.37 8.19 17.48
N TYR A 305 -6.06 7.23 18.11
CA TYR A 305 -6.07 5.83 17.69
C TYR A 305 -7.34 5.49 16.91
N VAL A 306 -7.16 5.02 15.69
CA VAL A 306 -8.23 4.57 14.81
C VAL A 306 -8.17 3.04 14.73
N HIS A 307 -9.11 2.38 15.38
CA HIS A 307 -9.19 0.93 15.38
C HIS A 307 -10.05 0.43 14.22
N ILE A 308 -9.48 -0.47 13.41
CA ILE A 308 -10.21 -1.22 12.39
C ILE A 308 -10.73 -2.51 13.04
N PRO A 309 -12.06 -2.65 13.21
CA PRO A 309 -12.63 -3.87 13.78
C PRO A 309 -12.46 -5.06 12.84
N GLU A 310 -12.46 -6.26 13.40
CA GLU A 310 -12.55 -7.50 12.62
C GLU A 310 -13.92 -7.58 11.95
N LEU A 311 -13.99 -8.17 10.75
CA LEU A 311 -15.27 -8.33 10.06
C LEU A 311 -16.07 -9.43 10.75
N THR A 312 -17.35 -9.15 10.99
CA THR A 312 -18.30 -10.18 11.43
C THR A 312 -18.63 -11.12 10.27
N GLY A 313 -19.11 -12.34 10.56
CA GLY A 313 -19.56 -13.29 9.53
C GLY A 313 -20.55 -12.68 8.51
N PRO A 314 -21.60 -11.96 8.95
CA PRO A 314 -22.51 -11.28 8.04
C PRO A 314 -21.85 -10.20 7.18
N ALA A 315 -20.96 -9.37 7.76
CA ALA A 315 -20.25 -8.34 7.01
C ALA A 315 -19.28 -8.95 5.98
N THR A 316 -18.61 -10.04 6.34
CA THR A 316 -17.74 -10.84 5.48
C THR A 316 -18.53 -11.40 4.28
N MET A 317 -19.72 -11.96 4.52
CA MET A 317 -20.60 -12.47 3.46
C MET A 317 -21.09 -11.35 2.53
N ALA A 318 -21.50 -10.20 3.08
CA ALA A 318 -21.93 -9.05 2.27
C ALA A 318 -20.80 -8.54 1.36
N MET A 319 -19.58 -8.46 1.89
CA MET A 319 -18.39 -8.07 1.14
C MET A 319 -18.03 -9.10 0.06
N LEU A 320 -18.15 -10.40 0.34
CA LEU A 320 -17.98 -11.47 -0.65
C LEU A 320 -19.01 -11.38 -1.78
N GLN A 321 -20.28 -11.11 -1.46
CA GLN A 321 -21.32 -10.93 -2.48
C GLN A 321 -21.05 -9.73 -3.38
N SER A 322 -20.57 -8.62 -2.81
CA SER A 322 -20.12 -7.48 -3.62
C SER A 322 -18.99 -7.88 -4.56
N CYS A 323 -17.96 -8.54 -4.02
CA CYS A 323 -16.81 -9.02 -4.81
C CYS A 323 -17.20 -9.90 -5.99
N LEU A 324 -18.11 -10.84 -5.75
CA LEU A 324 -18.59 -11.73 -6.80
C LEU A 324 -19.42 -10.97 -7.83
N LYS A 325 -20.28 -10.06 -7.40
CA LYS A 325 -21.06 -9.22 -8.30
C LYS A 325 -20.17 -8.36 -9.20
N ASP A 326 -19.10 -7.78 -8.66
CA ASP A 326 -18.12 -6.98 -9.41
C ASP A 326 -17.37 -7.84 -10.45
N SER A 327 -17.30 -9.15 -10.24
CA SER A 327 -16.77 -10.13 -11.20
C SER A 327 -17.83 -10.84 -12.05
N ALA A 328 -19.05 -10.30 -12.10
CA ALA A 328 -20.20 -10.86 -12.82
C ALA A 328 -20.51 -12.33 -12.45
N ARG A 329 -20.25 -12.70 -11.19
CA ARG A 329 -20.51 -14.02 -10.60
C ARG A 329 -21.51 -13.90 -9.45
N SER A 330 -22.15 -15.03 -9.13
CA SER A 330 -23.00 -15.17 -7.95
C SER A 330 -22.90 -16.59 -7.41
N LEU A 331 -23.06 -16.74 -6.09
CA LEU A 331 -23.17 -18.04 -5.43
C LEU A 331 -24.61 -18.54 -5.48
N THR A 332 -24.80 -19.85 -5.61
CA THR A 332 -26.12 -20.47 -5.45
C THR A 332 -26.60 -20.39 -4.00
N PRO A 333 -27.91 -20.49 -3.73
CA PRO A 333 -28.43 -20.45 -2.35
C PRO A 333 -27.88 -21.56 -1.43
N GLU A 334 -27.46 -22.69 -1.99
CA GLU A 334 -26.80 -23.77 -1.23
C GLU A 334 -25.36 -23.40 -0.89
N GLN A 335 -24.60 -22.88 -1.87
CA GLN A 335 -23.23 -22.40 -1.66
C GLN A 335 -23.17 -21.26 -0.65
N GLN A 336 -24.11 -20.31 -0.72
CA GLN A 336 -24.22 -19.23 0.24
C GLN A 336 -24.45 -19.75 1.67
N ARG A 337 -25.33 -20.74 1.85
CA ARG A 337 -25.57 -21.35 3.16
C ARG A 337 -24.33 -22.04 3.71
N SER A 338 -23.59 -22.78 2.89
CA SER A 338 -22.33 -23.42 3.30
C SER A 338 -21.27 -22.40 3.71
N VAL A 339 -21.11 -21.33 2.94
CA VAL A 339 -20.16 -20.25 3.25
C VAL A 339 -20.56 -19.54 4.54
N SER A 340 -21.82 -19.14 4.70
CA SER A 340 -22.30 -18.52 5.94
C SER A 340 -22.10 -19.43 7.15
N ALA A 341 -22.40 -20.74 7.03
CA ALA A 341 -22.21 -21.70 8.11
C ALA A 341 -20.72 -21.85 8.49
N ALA A 342 -19.81 -21.85 7.51
CA ALA A 342 -18.37 -21.86 7.77
C ALA A 342 -17.89 -20.57 8.47
N LEU A 343 -18.37 -19.42 8.02
CA LEU A 343 -18.06 -18.12 8.61
C LEU A 343 -18.59 -17.97 10.05
N GLU A 344 -19.71 -18.62 10.38
CA GLU A 344 -20.31 -18.62 11.73
C GLU A 344 -19.67 -19.66 12.65
N ALA A 345 -19.29 -20.83 12.13
CA ALA A 345 -18.66 -21.91 12.90
C ALA A 345 -17.28 -21.52 13.45
N ASP A 346 -16.52 -20.71 12.70
CA ASP A 346 -15.22 -20.18 13.11
C ASP A 346 -15.30 -18.89 13.94
N GLY A 347 -16.47 -18.60 14.53
CA GLY A 347 -16.76 -17.43 15.38
C GLY A 347 -15.93 -17.29 16.67
N SER A 348 -14.78 -17.94 16.80
CA SER A 348 -13.85 -17.77 17.91
C SER A 348 -12.41 -17.64 17.42
N SER A 349 -11.96 -16.38 17.38
CA SER A 349 -10.58 -15.95 17.64
C SER A 349 -9.46 -16.55 16.77
N ILE A 350 -8.85 -15.67 15.97
CA ILE A 350 -7.54 -15.81 15.29
C ILE A 350 -7.65 -16.31 13.84
N GLY A 351 -7.87 -15.36 12.90
CA GLY A 351 -7.36 -15.47 11.52
C GLY A 351 -8.36 -15.64 10.36
N GLY A 352 -9.66 -15.77 10.61
CA GLY A 352 -10.64 -16.18 9.57
C GLY A 352 -11.47 -15.08 8.89
N GLY A 353 -11.56 -13.86 9.43
CA GLY A 353 -12.59 -12.88 9.04
C GLY A 353 -12.06 -11.50 8.67
N GLY A 354 -11.21 -11.39 7.64
CA GLY A 354 -10.64 -10.12 7.18
C GLY A 354 -10.91 -9.81 5.70
N PRO A 355 -10.82 -8.55 5.26
CA PRO A 355 -10.86 -8.16 3.85
C PRO A 355 -9.98 -9.01 2.94
N LEU A 356 -8.78 -9.36 3.40
CA LEU A 356 -7.86 -10.23 2.67
C LEU A 356 -8.45 -11.64 2.45
N PHE A 357 -9.04 -12.22 3.49
CA PHE A 357 -9.69 -13.53 3.41
C PHE A 357 -10.85 -13.50 2.39
N VAL A 358 -11.70 -12.47 2.44
CA VAL A 358 -12.81 -12.29 1.48
C VAL A 358 -12.30 -12.26 0.05
N ARG A 359 -11.21 -11.52 -0.20
CA ARG A 359 -10.63 -11.42 -1.54
C ARG A 359 -10.12 -12.77 -2.04
N LEU A 360 -9.40 -13.50 -1.20
CA LEU A 360 -8.90 -14.83 -1.52
C LEU A 360 -10.04 -15.83 -1.76
N LEU A 361 -11.07 -15.79 -0.90
CA LEU A 361 -12.25 -16.63 -1.03
C LEU A 361 -13.02 -16.29 -2.31
N CYS A 362 -13.16 -15.02 -2.65
CA CYS A 362 -13.80 -14.59 -3.89
C CYS A 362 -13.06 -15.10 -5.13
N GLU A 363 -11.72 -15.01 -5.15
CA GLU A 363 -10.91 -15.56 -6.23
C GLU A 363 -11.08 -17.08 -6.37
N ARG A 364 -11.18 -17.78 -5.24
CA ARG A 364 -11.47 -19.21 -5.20
C ARG A 364 -12.88 -19.52 -5.72
N SER A 365 -13.88 -18.75 -5.29
CA SER A 365 -15.29 -18.92 -5.66
C SER A 365 -15.54 -18.67 -7.14
N ARG A 366 -14.68 -17.92 -7.85
CA ARG A 366 -14.75 -17.77 -9.31
C ARG A 366 -14.60 -19.09 -10.07
N ARG A 367 -13.97 -20.08 -9.45
CA ARG A 367 -13.77 -21.43 -10.02
C ARG A 367 -14.87 -22.42 -9.65
N TRP A 368 -15.83 -22.04 -8.81
CA TRP A 368 -16.92 -22.94 -8.43
C TRP A 368 -17.94 -23.04 -9.56
N HIS A 369 -18.33 -24.28 -9.89
CA HIS A 369 -19.42 -24.56 -10.80
C HIS A 369 -20.74 -24.61 -10.04
N SER A 370 -21.85 -24.34 -10.72
CA SER A 370 -23.20 -24.44 -10.12
C SER A 370 -23.58 -25.87 -9.75
N SER A 371 -22.91 -26.87 -10.32
CA SER A 371 -23.08 -28.30 -10.05
C SER A 371 -22.25 -28.81 -8.87
N ASP A 372 -21.33 -28.01 -8.34
CA ASP A 372 -20.49 -28.42 -7.23
C ASP A 372 -21.35 -28.52 -5.96
N SER A 373 -21.36 -29.69 -5.34
CA SER A 373 -22.17 -29.94 -4.16
C SER A 373 -21.59 -29.22 -2.94
N ALA A 374 -22.46 -28.91 -1.98
CA ALA A 374 -22.08 -28.29 -0.71
C ALA A 374 -20.98 -29.06 0.05
N THR A 375 -20.84 -30.37 -0.18
CA THR A 375 -19.83 -31.24 0.43
C THR A 375 -18.46 -31.19 -0.26
N SER A 376 -18.38 -30.83 -1.56
CA SER A 376 -17.10 -30.61 -2.25
C SER A 376 -16.52 -29.21 -2.01
N LEU A 377 -17.33 -28.29 -1.49
CA LEU A 377 -16.96 -26.91 -1.21
C LEU A 377 -16.43 -26.77 0.22
N ARG A 378 -15.17 -27.16 0.43
CA ARG A 378 -14.49 -26.87 1.68
C ARG A 378 -14.12 -25.39 1.70
N VAL A 379 -14.73 -24.61 2.59
CA VAL A 379 -14.29 -23.24 2.87
C VAL A 379 -13.19 -23.32 3.93
N PRO A 380 -11.96 -22.88 3.63
CA PRO A 380 -10.86 -22.91 4.59
C PRO A 380 -11.13 -21.99 5.78
N ALA A 381 -10.61 -22.36 6.95
CA ALA A 381 -10.85 -21.63 8.19
C ALA A 381 -10.11 -20.28 8.29
N ASN A 382 -9.00 -20.12 7.57
CA ASN A 382 -8.18 -18.92 7.61
C ASN A 382 -7.43 -18.68 6.29
N CYS A 383 -6.77 -17.52 6.18
CA CYS A 383 -5.99 -17.17 5.00
C CYS A 383 -4.87 -18.17 4.71
N GLU A 384 -4.21 -18.70 5.74
CA GLU A 384 -3.09 -19.64 5.59
C GLU A 384 -3.54 -20.96 4.96
N ALA A 385 -4.63 -21.55 5.47
CA ALA A 385 -5.25 -22.75 4.94
C ALA A 385 -5.71 -22.54 3.49
N LEU A 386 -6.26 -21.37 3.17
CA LEU A 386 -6.66 -21.02 1.80
C LEU A 386 -5.45 -20.94 0.86
N VAL A 387 -4.35 -20.35 1.32
CA VAL A 387 -3.10 -20.28 0.53
C VAL A 387 -2.52 -21.68 0.32
N TYR A 388 -2.43 -22.53 1.35
CA TYR A 388 -1.94 -23.91 1.19
C TYR A 388 -2.80 -24.69 0.20
N GLU A 389 -4.13 -24.64 0.32
CA GLU A 389 -4.99 -25.30 -0.66
C GLU A 389 -4.83 -24.73 -2.07
N CYS A 390 -4.61 -23.42 -2.22
CA CYS A 390 -4.31 -22.82 -3.52
C CYS A 390 -3.00 -23.33 -4.11
N LEU A 391 -1.97 -23.51 -3.28
CA LEU A 391 -0.67 -24.06 -3.69
C LEU A 391 -0.78 -25.54 -4.08
N ASP A 392 -1.49 -26.34 -3.27
CA ASP A 392 -1.73 -27.76 -3.58
C ASP A 392 -2.46 -27.95 -4.92
N ASN A 393 -3.38 -27.03 -5.25
CA ASN A 393 -4.09 -27.03 -6.53
C ASN A 393 -3.26 -26.52 -7.73
N LEU A 394 -2.09 -25.91 -7.50
CA LEU A 394 -1.15 -25.56 -8.57
C LEU A 394 -0.21 -26.73 -8.91
N GLU A 395 -0.03 -27.68 -7.99
CA GLU A 395 0.80 -28.87 -8.16
C GLU A 395 0.05 -30.07 -8.76
N GLN A 396 -1.28 -30.02 -8.80
CA GLN A 396 -2.18 -31.00 -9.45
C GLN A 396 -2.53 -30.55 -10.86
#